data_AF-A0A2D7GB14-F1
#
_entry.id   AF-A0A2D7GB14-F1
#
_cell.length_a   1.000
_cell.length_b   1.000
_cell.length_c   1.000
_cell.angle_alpha   90.00
_cell.angle_beta   90.00
_cell.angle_gamma   90.00
#
_symmetry.space_group_name_H-M   'P 1'
#
loop_
_entity.id
_entity.type
_entity.pdbx_description
1 polymer ?
#
loop_
_entity_poly.entity_id
_entity_poly.type
_entity_poly.pdbx_seq_one_letter_code
_entity_poly.pdbx_strand_id
1 'polypeptide(L)'
;MTRPCESDSELQCWLYRPAKPIALNPIFEWPPKPLAIWHWYSAYWLAAATTTLAVVLAVVAYFIILPPLSTMQSVELKWVIQV
;
A
#
# COMPACT_ATOMS: atom_id res chain seq x y z
N MET A 1 41.25 -20.08 11.30
CA MET A 1 40.17 -19.22 11.83
C MET A 1 38.95 -19.46 10.96
N THR A 2 38.21 -20.54 11.23
CA THR A 2 37.01 -20.93 10.48
C THR A 2 35.80 -20.30 11.15
N ARG A 3 34.86 -19.77 10.37
CA ARG A 3 33.61 -19.24 10.94
C ARG A 3 32.80 -20.41 11.51
N PRO A 4 32.03 -20.25 12.60
CA PRO A 4 31.28 -21.33 13.26
C PRO A 4 30.28 -22.09 12.37
N CYS A 5 30.09 -21.66 11.12
CA CYS A 5 29.07 -22.11 10.18
C CYS A 5 29.57 -23.05 9.09
N GLU A 6 30.85 -23.44 9.12
CA GLU A 6 31.47 -24.12 7.98
C GLU A 6 31.34 -25.66 8.02
N SER A 7 30.79 -26.24 9.10
CA SER A 7 30.77 -27.70 9.31
C SER A 7 29.40 -28.32 9.61
N ASP A 8 28.34 -27.54 9.80
CA ASP A 8 26.98 -28.04 10.00
C ASP A 8 26.04 -27.43 8.96
N SER A 9 24.91 -28.10 8.66
CA SER A 9 23.96 -27.63 7.66
C SER A 9 23.63 -26.15 7.89
N GLU A 10 23.71 -25.33 6.84
CA GLU A 10 23.47 -23.87 6.80
C GLU A 10 22.34 -23.38 7.73
N LEU A 11 21.31 -24.22 7.95
CA LEU A 11 20.20 -24.03 8.89
C LEU A 11 20.61 -23.68 10.33
N GLN A 12 21.75 -24.18 10.84
CA GLN A 12 22.18 -23.91 12.21
C GLN A 12 22.70 -22.48 12.42
N CYS A 13 23.02 -21.78 11.33
CA CYS A 13 23.54 -20.42 11.36
C CYS A 13 22.46 -19.34 11.38
N TRP A 14 21.19 -19.72 11.23
CA TRP A 14 20.08 -18.79 11.28
C TRP A 14 19.67 -18.50 12.73
N LEU A 15 19.84 -17.23 13.12
CA LEU A 15 19.47 -16.68 14.44
C LEU A 15 17.96 -16.71 14.71
N TYR A 16 17.14 -16.58 13.66
CA TYR A 16 15.69 -16.54 13.78
C TYR A 16 15.04 -17.62 12.93
N ARG A 17 14.13 -18.36 13.56
CA ARG A 17 13.34 -19.43 12.95
C ARG A 17 11.87 -19.12 13.27
N PRO A 18 11.06 -18.70 12.28
CA PRO A 18 9.67 -18.41 12.56
C PRO A 18 8.98 -19.71 12.99
N ALA A 19 8.23 -19.66 14.09
CA ALA A 19 7.49 -20.81 14.62
C ALA A 19 6.35 -21.27 13.69
N LYS A 20 5.95 -20.41 12.73
CA LYS A 20 4.96 -20.70 11.71
C LYS A 20 5.58 -20.52 10.32
N PRO A 21 5.20 -21.35 9.33
CA PRO A 21 5.58 -21.13 7.94
C PRO A 21 5.18 -19.73 7.49
N ILE A 22 6.07 -19.06 6.76
CA ILE A 22 5.74 -17.79 6.10
C ILE A 22 4.72 -18.11 5.02
N ALA A 23 3.53 -17.52 5.13
CA ALA A 23 2.50 -17.68 4.13
C ALA A 23 3.00 -17.11 2.79
N LEU A 24 2.96 -17.92 1.75
CA LEU A 24 3.29 -17.48 0.39
C LEU A 24 2.12 -16.68 -0.19
N ASN A 25 2.40 -15.90 -1.23
CA ASN A 25 1.35 -15.18 -1.95
C ASN A 25 0.34 -16.20 -2.53
N PRO A 26 -0.97 -16.01 -2.31
CA PRO A 26 -2.02 -16.91 -2.81
C PRO A 26 -2.07 -17.03 -4.34
N ILE A 27 -1.36 -16.18 -5.08
CA ILE A 27 -1.16 -16.35 -6.53
C ILE A 27 -0.42 -17.64 -6.89
N PHE A 28 0.37 -18.18 -5.96
CA PHE A 28 1.11 -19.43 -6.12
C PHE A 28 0.28 -20.66 -5.66
N GLU A 29 -0.92 -20.46 -5.12
CA GLU A 29 -1.82 -21.56 -4.77
C GLU A 29 -2.59 -22.05 -6.00
N TRP A 30 -2.62 -23.37 -6.18
CA TRP A 30 -3.51 -24.04 -7.13
C TRP A 30 -4.58 -24.83 -6.36
N PRO A 31 -5.88 -24.75 -6.73
CA PRO A 31 -6.45 -23.89 -7.78
C PRO A 31 -6.44 -22.41 -7.41
N PRO A 32 -6.40 -21.50 -8.41
CA PRO A 32 -6.37 -20.06 -8.15
C PRO A 32 -7.64 -19.63 -7.43
N LYS A 33 -7.48 -18.85 -6.36
CA LYS A 33 -8.59 -18.30 -5.55
C LYS A 33 -8.61 -16.77 -5.68
N PRO A 34 -9.36 -16.20 -6.64
CA PRO A 34 -9.33 -14.76 -6.93
C PRO A 34 -9.64 -13.87 -5.71
N LEU A 35 -10.61 -14.30 -4.89
CA LEU A 35 -10.99 -13.61 -3.65
C LEU A 35 -9.85 -13.57 -2.63
N ALA A 36 -9.10 -14.68 -2.48
CA ALA A 36 -7.96 -14.74 -1.56
C ALA A 36 -6.80 -13.84 -2.05
N ILE A 37 -6.57 -13.80 -3.36
CA ILE A 37 -5.59 -12.91 -3.99
C ILE A 37 -5.95 -11.45 -3.73
N TRP A 38 -7.20 -11.06 -4.00
CA TRP A 38 -7.65 -9.69 -3.74
C TRP A 38 -7.51 -9.33 -2.25
N HIS A 39 -7.98 -10.19 -1.34
CA HIS A 39 -7.85 -9.92 0.10
C HIS A 39 -6.38 -9.78 0.56
N TRP A 40 -5.50 -10.64 0.05
CA TRP A 40 -4.07 -10.57 0.36
C TRP A 40 -3.48 -9.23 -0.09
N TYR A 41 -3.75 -8.81 -1.33
CA TYR A 41 -3.28 -7.50 -1.80
C TYR A 41 -3.97 -6.33 -1.11
N SER A 42 -5.26 -6.39 -0.80
CA SER A 42 -5.95 -5.29 -0.12
C SER A 42 -5.41 -5.08 1.30
N ALA A 43 -5.00 -6.13 2.00
CA ALA A 43 -4.34 -6.02 3.31
C ALA A 43 -3.00 -5.28 3.23
N TYR A 44 -2.23 -5.43 2.14
CA TYR A 44 -1.00 -4.67 1.90
C TYR A 44 -1.28 -3.25 1.36
N TRP A 45 -2.28 -3.10 0.49
CA TRP A 45 -2.57 -1.84 -0.20
C TRP A 45 -3.37 -0.84 0.64
N LEU A 46 -4.18 -1.29 1.60
CA LEU A 46 -4.74 -0.39 2.60
C LEU A 46 -3.68 0.17 3.55
N ALA A 47 -2.52 -0.49 3.71
CA ALA A 47 -1.39 0.03 4.46
C ALA A 47 -0.57 1.07 3.67
N ALA A 48 -0.71 1.14 2.34
CA ALA A 48 -0.39 2.35 1.54
C ALA A 48 -1.45 3.45 1.77
N ALA A 49 -1.94 3.54 3.01
CA ALA A 49 -3.07 4.33 3.48
C ALA A 49 -2.92 5.79 3.06
N THR A 50 -1.71 6.35 3.08
CA THR A 50 -1.50 7.75 2.75
C THR A 50 -1.90 8.07 1.32
N THR A 51 -1.54 7.23 0.34
CA THR A 51 -1.88 7.47 -1.07
C THR A 51 -3.36 7.23 -1.31
N THR A 52 -3.91 6.13 -0.79
CA THR A 52 -5.34 5.81 -0.92
C THR A 52 -6.21 6.88 -0.23
N LEU A 53 -5.83 7.32 0.96
CA LEU A 53 -6.49 8.41 1.69
C LEU A 53 -6.37 9.73 0.93
N ALA A 54 -5.19 10.07 0.40
CA ALA A 54 -5.01 11.29 -0.39
C ALA A 54 -5.88 11.28 -1.65
N VAL A 55 -6.01 10.14 -2.34
CA VAL A 55 -6.90 10.00 -3.50
C VAL A 55 -8.36 10.17 -3.10
N VAL A 56 -8.80 9.53 -2.01
CA VAL A 56 -10.17 9.70 -1.49
C VAL A 56 -10.43 11.16 -1.14
N LEU A 57 -9.51 11.81 -0.42
CA LEU A 57 -9.62 13.22 -0.07
C LEU A 57 -9.65 14.14 -1.31
N ALA A 58 -8.86 13.85 -2.34
CA ALA A 58 -8.87 14.60 -3.59
C ALA A 58 -10.21 14.49 -4.32
N VAL A 59 -10.79 13.29 -4.38
CA VAL A 59 -12.12 13.07 -4.98
C VAL A 59 -13.20 13.81 -4.17
N VAL A 60 -13.17 13.70 -2.85
CA VAL A 60 -14.09 14.41 -1.95
C VAL A 60 -13.97 15.93 -2.13
N ALA A 61 -12.75 16.45 -2.17
CA ALA A 61 -12.49 17.87 -2.39
C ALA A 61 -13.03 18.32 -3.76
N TYR A 62 -12.84 17.51 -4.81
CA TYR A 62 -13.34 17.84 -6.15
C TYR A 62 -14.86 18.01 -6.21
N PHE A 63 -15.62 17.17 -5.49
CA PHE A 63 -17.09 17.24 -5.53
C PHE A 63 -17.71 18.20 -4.50
N ILE A 64 -17.05 18.44 -3.37
CA ILE A 64 -17.62 19.22 -2.26
C ILE A 64 -17.01 20.62 -2.17
N ILE A 65 -15.69 20.74 -2.38
CA ILE A 65 -14.94 21.98 -2.13
C ILE A 65 -14.77 22.78 -3.43
N LEU A 66 -14.50 22.10 -4.54
CA LEU A 66 -14.22 22.76 -5.81
C LEU A 66 -15.53 23.23 -6.47
N PRO A 67 -15.61 24.49 -6.92
CA PRO A 67 -16.74 24.97 -7.71
C PRO A 67 -16.74 24.38 -9.13
N PRO A 68 -17.83 24.54 -9.90
CA PRO A 68 -17.92 24.06 -11.27
C PRO A 68 -16.80 24.57 -12.18
N LEU A 69 -16.35 23.75 -13.13
CA LEU A 69 -15.26 24.11 -14.06
C LEU A 69 -15.55 25.38 -14.89
N SER A 70 -16.83 25.68 -15.16
CA SER A 70 -17.24 26.91 -15.84
C SER A 70 -16.87 28.17 -15.06
N THR A 71 -16.96 28.12 -13.72
CA THR A 71 -16.57 29.23 -12.85
C THR A 71 -15.05 29.34 -12.64
N MET A 72 -14.28 28.32 -13.00
CA MET A 72 -12.82 28.32 -12.92
C MET A 72 -12.14 28.81 -14.22
N GLN A 73 -12.92 29.19 -15.25
CA GLN A 73 -12.36 29.65 -16.53
C GLN A 73 -11.66 31.00 -16.43
N SER A 74 -12.12 31.89 -15.54
CA SER A 74 -11.46 33.16 -15.25
C SER A 74 -10.64 33.05 -13.96
N VAL A 75 -9.39 33.49 -14.02
CA VAL A 75 -8.55 33.64 -12.83
C VAL A 75 -8.97 34.91 -12.11
N GLU A 76 -9.95 34.81 -11.22
CA GLU A 76 -10.45 35.93 -10.43
C GLU A 76 -9.56 36.17 -9.22
N LEU A 77 -8.76 37.24 -9.16
CA LEU A 77 -7.91 37.56 -7.98
C LEU A 77 -8.70 37.83 -6.67
N LYS A 78 -10.03 37.88 -6.76
CA LYS A 78 -10.95 38.13 -5.65
C LYS A 78 -10.85 37.13 -4.49
N TRP A 79 -10.45 35.88 -4.74
CA TRP A 79 -10.25 34.88 -3.68
C TRP A 79 -8.89 34.98 -2.99
N VAL A 80 -7.91 35.63 -3.62
CA VAL A 80 -6.58 35.89 -3.03
C VAL A 80 -6.60 37.16 -2.19
N ILE A 81 -7.33 38.18 -2.66
CA ILE A 81 -7.45 39.47 -2.00
C ILE A 81 -8.83 39.53 -1.33
N GLN A 82 -8.99 38.74 -0.27
CA GLN A 82 -10.12 38.89 0.64
C GLN A 82 -9.56 39.44 1.95
N VAL A 83 -9.71 40.76 2.15
CA VAL A 83 -9.54 41.43 3.45
C VAL A 83 -10.87 41.38 4.19
#